data_AF-A0A6P1NPC9-F1
#
_entry.id   AF-A0A6P1NPC9-F1
#
_cell.length_a   1.000
_cell.length_b   1.000
_cell.length_c   1.000
_cell.angle_alpha   90.00
_cell.angle_beta   90.00
_cell.angle_gamma   90.00
#
_symmetry.space_group_name_H-M   'P 1'
#
loop_
_entity.id
_entity.type
_entity.pdbx_description
1 polymer ?
#
loop_
_entity_poly.entity_id
_entity_poly.type
_entity_poly.pdbx_seq_one_letter_code
_entity_poly.pdbx_strand_id
1 'polypeptide(L)'
;MGDLDEVEGGIRWWSGYDLTTETRCGLSDYLIDAVRGIDKHLSMADFYLQEYTRKRSSADFLLRGRMRNNGGDPVGRGTDIPDDEQSKLQLQSYVYAFFNAASSVLDTLAGTVIGVAGLNLHLVKADLAKFAPFSMDAEYPSTQTRVGKSLHPEPAARALQLNLVHSFRTSLMQAGPEGWHIWLDHKRNQLAHRGGRLQLMAFPRRGRGPDKDRFLLLDRDPDLTTVQGFLGKPSTMESMYLLEDELTTMSGVLKSLNTSVIGTVVAARSAWEDRREMPLMVPQPATQWHQPQKASGFTGYQPIPDLFKTVNAVLVNPTDATRLKSSQALNNRK
;
A
#
# COMPACT_ATOMS: atom_id res chain seq x y z
N MET A 1 1.07 -16.18 15.89
CA MET A 1 1.79 -17.40 15.46
C MET A 1 1.35 -18.65 16.20
N GLY A 2 0.82 -18.58 17.43
CA GLY A 2 0.33 -19.78 18.15
C GLY A 2 -0.82 -20.53 17.47
N ASP A 3 -1.50 -19.90 16.50
CA ASP A 3 -2.58 -20.52 15.73
C ASP A 3 -2.07 -21.31 14.50
N LEU A 4 -0.77 -21.31 14.21
CA LEU A 4 -0.18 -22.12 13.15
C LEU A 4 0.02 -23.57 13.61
N ASP A 5 -0.26 -24.52 12.72
CA ASP A 5 -0.12 -25.94 12.98
C ASP A 5 0.98 -26.55 12.09
N GLU A 6 2.01 -27.12 12.70
CA GLU A 6 3.08 -27.81 11.97
C GLU A 6 2.68 -29.21 11.47
N VAL A 7 1.69 -29.84 12.12
CA VAL A 7 1.24 -31.20 11.80
C VAL A 7 0.19 -31.15 10.70
N GLU A 8 -0.84 -30.34 10.88
CA GLU A 8 -1.91 -30.22 9.87
C GLU A 8 -1.55 -29.23 8.77
N GLY A 9 -0.77 -28.20 9.08
CA GLY A 9 -0.38 -27.15 8.14
C GLY A 9 -1.33 -25.94 8.16
N GLY A 10 -0.76 -24.74 8.08
CA GLY A 10 -1.49 -23.47 8.07
C GLY A 10 -2.15 -23.13 9.41
N ILE A 11 -3.22 -22.33 9.37
CA ILE A 11 -3.98 -21.93 10.56
C ILE A 11 -4.83 -23.12 11.05
N ARG A 12 -4.61 -23.54 12.31
CA ARG A 12 -5.17 -24.76 12.90
C ARG A 12 -6.69 -24.84 12.76
N TRP A 13 -7.39 -23.78 13.14
CA TRP A 13 -8.85 -23.77 13.17
C TRP A 13 -9.50 -23.67 11.77
N TRP A 14 -8.71 -23.67 10.69
CA TRP A 14 -9.21 -23.85 9.31
C TRP A 14 -9.31 -25.31 8.89
N SER A 15 -8.87 -26.27 9.72
CA SER A 15 -8.91 -27.70 9.42
C SER A 15 -10.30 -28.28 9.23
N GLY A 16 -11.33 -27.63 9.77
CA GLY A 16 -12.73 -28.05 9.64
C GLY A 16 -13.40 -27.63 8.33
N TYR A 17 -12.70 -26.96 7.41
CA TYR A 17 -13.25 -26.53 6.12
C TYR A 17 -12.82 -27.48 4.99
N ASP A 18 -13.57 -27.44 3.88
CA ASP A 18 -13.24 -28.17 2.64
C ASP A 18 -12.09 -27.48 1.88
N LEU A 19 -10.92 -27.42 2.50
CA LEU A 19 -9.68 -26.90 1.94
C LEU A 19 -8.67 -28.03 1.77
N THR A 20 -8.05 -28.13 0.60
CA THR A 20 -6.86 -28.98 0.46
C THR A 20 -5.74 -28.45 1.34
N THR A 21 -4.87 -29.35 1.86
CA THR A 21 -3.73 -28.95 2.70
C THR A 21 -2.88 -27.87 2.05
N GLU A 22 -2.61 -28.00 0.75
CA GLU A 22 -1.85 -27.01 -0.02
C GLU A 22 -2.53 -25.64 -0.04
N THR A 23 -3.85 -25.61 -0.28
CA THR A 23 -4.63 -24.37 -0.30
C THR A 23 -4.64 -23.71 1.07
N ARG A 24 -4.85 -24.49 2.14
CA ARG A 24 -4.82 -24.00 3.52
C ARG A 24 -3.45 -23.42 3.88
N CYS A 25 -2.37 -24.13 3.56
CA CYS A 25 -1.01 -23.66 3.78
C CYS A 25 -0.74 -22.36 3.02
N GLY A 26 -1.05 -22.31 1.71
CA GLY A 26 -0.85 -21.14 0.86
C GLY A 26 -1.64 -19.92 1.33
N LEU A 27 -2.92 -20.08 1.67
CA LEU A 27 -3.75 -19.00 2.21
C LEU A 27 -3.22 -18.49 3.55
N SER A 28 -2.87 -19.40 4.46
CA SER A 28 -2.36 -19.05 5.79
C SER A 28 -1.05 -18.28 5.68
N ASP A 29 -0.15 -18.77 4.84
CA ASP A 29 1.15 -18.18 4.55
C ASP A 29 1.01 -16.77 3.98
N TYR A 30 0.17 -16.62 2.94
CA TYR A 30 -0.07 -15.33 2.30
C TYR A 30 -0.78 -14.34 3.22
N LEU A 31 -1.75 -14.79 4.03
CA LEU A 31 -2.44 -13.91 4.98
C LEU A 31 -1.47 -13.36 6.03
N ILE A 32 -0.55 -14.19 6.54
CA ILE A 32 0.49 -13.75 7.46
C ILE A 32 1.41 -12.73 6.79
N ASP A 33 1.78 -12.96 5.53
CA ASP A 33 2.55 -11.99 4.76
C ASP A 33 1.81 -10.67 4.55
N ALA A 34 0.51 -10.71 4.26
CA ALA A 34 -0.30 -9.50 4.15
C ALA A 34 -0.29 -8.72 5.47
N VAL A 35 -0.52 -9.39 6.60
CA VAL A 35 -0.51 -8.74 7.92
C VAL A 35 0.85 -8.12 8.26
N ARG A 36 1.95 -8.86 8.03
CA ARG A 36 3.32 -8.34 8.25
C ARG A 36 3.70 -7.26 7.25
N GLY A 37 3.16 -7.34 6.03
CA GLY A 37 3.35 -6.37 4.97
C GLY A 37 2.89 -4.97 5.37
N ILE A 38 1.82 -4.86 6.17
CA ILE A 38 1.34 -3.57 6.68
C ILE A 38 2.45 -2.81 7.41
N ASP A 39 3.06 -3.43 8.43
CA ASP A 39 4.13 -2.83 9.24
C ASP A 39 5.38 -2.50 8.39
N LYS A 40 5.78 -3.46 7.54
CA LYS A 40 6.91 -3.26 6.63
C LYS A 40 6.69 -2.06 5.70
N HIS A 41 5.52 -1.97 5.07
CA HIS A 41 5.24 -0.90 4.11
C HIS A 41 5.02 0.46 4.78
N LEU A 42 4.42 0.50 5.98
CA LEU A 42 4.36 1.72 6.79
C LEU A 42 5.76 2.22 7.14
N SER A 43 6.63 1.32 7.63
CA SER A 43 8.01 1.64 7.99
C SER A 43 8.82 2.12 6.77
N MET A 44 8.62 1.51 5.60
CA MET A 44 9.22 1.96 4.35
C MET A 44 8.70 3.35 3.93
N ALA A 45 7.40 3.60 4.04
CA ALA A 45 6.83 4.91 3.72
C ALA A 45 7.38 6.01 4.66
N ASP A 46 7.46 5.75 5.96
CA ASP A 46 8.09 6.66 6.93
C ASP A 46 9.57 6.91 6.60
N PHE A 47 10.34 5.85 6.33
CA PHE A 47 11.74 5.96 5.91
C PHE A 47 11.90 6.87 4.68
N TYR A 48 11.11 6.66 3.62
CA TYR A 48 11.21 7.47 2.41
C TYR A 48 10.77 8.92 2.63
N LEU A 49 9.79 9.18 3.50
CA LEU A 49 9.41 10.53 3.89
C LEU A 49 10.55 11.25 4.62
N GLN A 50 11.24 10.57 5.55
CA GLN A 50 12.38 11.15 6.27
C GLN A 50 13.57 11.43 5.34
N GLU A 51 13.91 10.48 4.47
CA GLU A 51 15.00 10.66 3.49
C GLU A 51 14.68 11.77 2.50
N TYR A 52 13.44 11.82 2.00
CA TYR A 52 12.97 12.93 1.18
C TYR A 52 13.11 14.26 1.91
N THR A 53 12.64 14.36 3.16
CA THR A 53 12.72 15.59 3.97
C THR A 53 14.15 16.08 4.15
N ARG A 54 15.09 15.17 4.48
CA ARG A 54 16.51 15.48 4.63
C ARG A 54 17.12 15.99 3.32
N LYS A 55 16.91 15.25 2.23
CA LYS A 55 17.44 15.60 0.92
C LYS A 55 16.84 16.92 0.42
N ARG A 56 15.54 17.11 0.63
CA ARG A 56 14.79 18.30 0.25
C ARG A 56 15.31 19.54 0.96
N SER A 57 15.54 19.44 2.28
CA SER A 57 16.10 20.54 3.08
C SER A 57 17.46 21.01 2.55
N SER A 58 18.33 20.05 2.17
CA SER A 58 19.62 20.36 1.55
C SER A 58 19.45 21.03 0.18
N ALA A 59 18.56 20.51 -0.66
CA ALA A 59 18.28 21.09 -1.98
C ALA A 59 17.69 22.51 -1.90
N ASP A 60 16.81 22.76 -0.93
CA ASP A 60 16.22 24.08 -0.69
C ASP A 60 17.26 25.08 -0.16
N PHE A 61 18.18 24.64 0.70
CA PHE A 61 19.30 25.48 1.14
C PHE A 61 20.16 25.94 -0.05
N LEU A 62 20.54 25.01 -0.94
CA LEU A 62 21.32 25.31 -2.15
C LEU A 62 20.56 26.23 -3.10
N LEU A 63 19.26 25.96 -3.31
CA LEU A 63 18.40 26.80 -4.15
C LEU A 63 18.32 28.24 -3.61
N ARG A 64 18.13 28.41 -2.30
CA ARG A 64 18.10 29.73 -1.66
C ARG A 64 19.41 30.49 -1.84
N GLY A 65 20.54 29.80 -1.74
CA GLY A 65 21.86 30.36 -2.04
C GLY A 65 21.94 30.88 -3.48
N ARG A 66 21.49 30.07 -4.45
CA ARG A 66 21.44 30.46 -5.87
C ARG A 66 20.53 31.65 -6.13
N MET A 67 19.29 31.61 -5.63
CA MET A 67 18.35 32.71 -5.81
C MET A 67 18.87 34.02 -5.21
N ARG A 68 19.57 33.96 -4.06
CA ARG A 68 20.22 35.14 -3.47
C ARG A 68 21.32 35.71 -4.37
N ASN A 69 22.12 34.84 -4.99
CA ASN A 69 23.26 35.24 -5.81
C ASN A 69 22.85 35.65 -7.24
N ASN A 70 21.71 35.15 -7.74
CA ASN A 70 21.23 35.36 -9.10
C ASN A 70 20.03 36.31 -9.20
N GLY A 71 19.87 37.25 -8.26
CA GLY A 71 18.81 38.27 -8.32
C GLY A 71 17.38 37.70 -8.28
N GLY A 72 17.19 36.53 -7.68
CA GLY A 72 15.91 35.84 -7.56
C GLY A 72 15.63 34.79 -8.63
N ASP A 73 16.53 34.58 -9.59
CA ASP A 73 16.40 33.51 -10.59
C ASP A 73 16.76 32.13 -9.97
N PRO A 74 15.80 31.18 -9.88
CA PRO A 74 16.04 29.85 -9.30
C PRO A 74 16.83 28.92 -10.21
N VAL A 75 16.85 29.16 -11.53
CA VAL A 75 17.55 28.31 -12.51
C VAL A 75 18.96 28.81 -12.73
N GLY A 76 19.14 30.13 -12.79
CA GLY A 76 20.40 30.74 -13.19
C GLY A 76 20.75 30.41 -14.65
N ARG A 77 21.39 31.32 -15.37
CA ARG A 77 21.83 31.02 -16.74
C ARG A 77 23.06 30.09 -16.68
N GLY A 78 22.93 28.86 -17.20
CA GLY A 78 24.06 27.98 -17.51
C GLY A 78 24.54 27.03 -16.40
N THR A 79 23.69 26.67 -15.43
CA THR A 79 24.06 25.78 -14.32
C THR A 79 23.31 24.46 -14.29
N ASP A 80 23.22 23.76 -15.43
CA ASP A 80 22.92 22.32 -15.43
C ASP A 80 24.17 21.57 -14.94
N ILE A 81 24.35 21.54 -13.62
CA ILE A 81 25.44 20.81 -12.97
C ILE A 81 24.96 19.35 -12.82
N PRO A 82 25.73 18.32 -13.22
CA PRO A 82 25.33 16.92 -13.07
C PRO A 82 24.81 16.54 -11.67
N ASP A 83 25.36 17.17 -10.62
CA ASP A 83 24.93 16.99 -9.22
C ASP A 83 23.48 17.46 -8.97
N ASP A 84 23.00 18.48 -9.69
CA ASP A 84 21.62 18.95 -9.59
C ASP A 84 20.64 17.95 -10.22
N GLU A 85 20.99 17.37 -11.36
CA GLU A 85 20.18 16.31 -11.99
C GLU A 85 20.11 15.07 -11.10
N GLN A 86 21.24 14.62 -10.56
CA GLN A 86 21.27 13.50 -9.62
C GLN A 86 20.42 13.79 -8.38
N SER A 87 20.54 15.00 -7.82
CA SER A 87 19.74 15.41 -6.66
C SER A 87 18.25 15.43 -6.97
N LYS A 88 17.85 15.89 -8.17
CA LYS A 88 16.46 15.86 -8.64
C LYS A 88 15.94 14.44 -8.79
N LEU A 89 16.70 13.55 -9.42
CA LEU A 89 16.34 12.14 -9.58
C LEU A 89 16.21 11.43 -8.22
N GLN A 90 17.08 11.73 -7.26
CA GLN A 90 16.97 11.20 -5.90
C GLN A 90 15.67 11.64 -5.23
N LEU A 91 15.34 12.94 -5.26
CA LEU A 91 14.07 13.44 -4.71
C LEU A 91 12.87 12.75 -5.36
N GLN A 92 12.86 12.64 -6.69
CA GLN A 92 11.79 11.94 -7.42
C GLN A 92 11.70 10.46 -7.04
N SER A 93 12.84 9.78 -6.85
CA SER A 93 12.87 8.37 -6.45
C SER A 93 12.27 8.17 -5.06
N TYR A 94 12.49 9.08 -4.11
CA TYR A 94 11.88 9.00 -2.78
C TYR A 94 10.38 9.23 -2.83
N VAL A 95 9.90 10.18 -3.65
CA VAL A 95 8.46 10.40 -3.86
C VAL A 95 7.80 9.15 -4.46
N TYR A 96 8.43 8.55 -5.48
CA TYR A 96 7.96 7.31 -6.10
C TYR A 96 7.92 6.16 -5.08
N ALA A 97 8.99 5.97 -4.33
CA ALA A 97 9.09 4.88 -3.35
C ALA A 97 8.11 5.07 -2.18
N PHE A 98 7.92 6.32 -1.72
CA PHE A 98 6.92 6.67 -0.72
C PHE A 98 5.51 6.27 -1.15
N PHE A 99 5.04 6.74 -2.32
CA PHE A 99 3.67 6.48 -2.75
C PHE A 99 3.42 5.00 -3.05
N ASN A 100 4.42 4.27 -3.56
CA ASN A 100 4.28 2.81 -3.73
C ASN A 100 4.21 2.06 -2.40
N ALA A 101 5.03 2.43 -1.42
CA ALA A 101 4.96 1.85 -0.08
C ALA A 101 3.61 2.17 0.57
N ALA A 102 3.17 3.44 0.50
CA ALA A 102 1.89 3.91 1.00
C ALA A 102 0.69 3.14 0.40
N SER A 103 0.63 2.95 -0.92
CA SER A 103 -0.43 2.14 -1.54
C SER A 103 -0.34 0.66 -1.17
N SER A 104 0.88 0.12 -1.00
CA SER A 104 1.06 -1.27 -0.56
C SER A 104 0.51 -1.50 0.85
N VAL A 105 0.50 -0.48 1.72
CA VAL A 105 -0.21 -0.54 3.02
C VAL A 105 -1.71 -0.76 2.80
N LEU A 106 -2.33 -0.04 1.88
CA LEU A 106 -3.77 -0.19 1.58
C LEU A 106 -4.09 -1.58 0.98
N ASP A 107 -3.26 -2.06 0.07
CA ASP A 107 -3.43 -3.39 -0.55
C ASP A 107 -3.28 -4.52 0.49
N THR A 108 -2.30 -4.40 1.38
CA THR A 108 -2.07 -5.39 2.47
C THR A 108 -3.14 -5.33 3.56
N LEU A 109 -3.67 -4.15 3.88
CA LEU A 109 -4.87 -4.01 4.72
C LEU A 109 -6.09 -4.66 4.07
N ALA A 110 -6.34 -4.39 2.79
CA ALA A 110 -7.42 -5.01 2.04
C ALA A 110 -7.30 -6.54 2.03
N GLY A 111 -6.09 -7.07 1.82
CA GLY A 111 -5.80 -8.49 1.92
C GLY A 111 -6.07 -9.05 3.31
N THR A 112 -5.65 -8.34 4.36
CA THR A 112 -5.92 -8.72 5.75
C THR A 112 -7.43 -8.81 6.01
N VAL A 113 -8.21 -7.81 5.59
CA VAL A 113 -9.67 -7.82 5.73
C VAL A 113 -10.29 -8.99 4.98
N ILE A 114 -9.90 -9.22 3.72
CA ILE A 114 -10.41 -10.34 2.90
C ILE A 114 -10.12 -11.69 3.57
N GLY A 115 -8.89 -11.91 4.03
CA GLY A 115 -8.48 -13.16 4.65
C GLY A 115 -9.17 -13.39 6.00
N VAL A 116 -9.15 -12.38 6.88
CA VAL A 116 -9.70 -12.48 8.24
C VAL A 116 -11.23 -12.57 8.22
N ALA A 117 -11.93 -11.81 7.39
CA ALA A 117 -13.39 -11.94 7.27
C ALA A 117 -13.82 -13.16 6.43
N GLY A 118 -12.90 -13.87 5.77
CA GLY A 118 -13.26 -14.99 4.89
C GLY A 118 -14.16 -14.55 3.73
N LEU A 119 -13.93 -13.34 3.19
CA LEU A 119 -14.72 -12.81 2.07
C LEU A 119 -14.45 -13.64 0.82
N ASN A 120 -15.47 -13.96 0.01
CA ASN A 120 -15.27 -14.69 -1.24
C ASN A 120 -14.65 -13.80 -2.35
N LEU A 121 -13.39 -13.38 -2.13
CA LEU A 121 -12.58 -12.52 -2.97
C LEU A 121 -11.16 -13.08 -3.03
N HIS A 122 -10.50 -12.99 -4.18
CA HIS A 122 -9.10 -13.45 -4.30
C HIS A 122 -8.17 -12.72 -3.32
N LEU A 123 -7.52 -13.47 -2.42
CA LEU A 123 -6.61 -12.92 -1.42
C LEU A 123 -5.28 -12.49 -2.05
N VAL A 124 -4.75 -13.29 -2.98
CA VAL A 124 -3.46 -13.05 -3.65
C VAL A 124 -3.47 -11.77 -4.50
N LYS A 125 -4.65 -11.39 -5.01
CA LYS A 125 -4.84 -10.18 -5.82
C LYS A 125 -5.60 -9.13 -5.02
N ALA A 126 -5.47 -9.11 -3.70
CA ALA A 126 -6.17 -8.13 -2.88
C ALA A 126 -5.65 -6.72 -3.21
N ASP A 127 -6.60 -5.80 -3.35
CA ASP A 127 -6.36 -4.39 -3.60
C ASP A 127 -7.51 -3.59 -3.00
N LEU A 128 -7.30 -2.28 -2.87
CA LEU A 128 -8.32 -1.37 -2.36
C LEU A 128 -9.57 -1.31 -3.26
N ALA A 129 -9.40 -1.45 -4.58
CA ALA A 129 -10.47 -1.35 -5.56
C ALA A 129 -11.54 -2.44 -5.42
N LYS A 130 -11.25 -3.54 -4.73
CA LYS A 130 -12.27 -4.56 -4.37
C LYS A 130 -13.36 -4.06 -3.42
N PHE A 131 -13.08 -3.02 -2.65
CA PHE A 131 -14.02 -2.41 -1.72
C PHE A 131 -14.72 -1.20 -2.31
N ALA A 132 -14.30 -0.73 -3.49
CA ALA A 132 -14.96 0.35 -4.19
C ALA A 132 -16.36 -0.06 -4.72
N PRO A 133 -17.30 0.89 -4.84
CA PRO A 133 -17.20 2.29 -4.38
C PRO A 133 -17.30 2.39 -2.85
N PHE A 134 -16.48 3.25 -2.23
CA PHE A 134 -16.59 3.56 -0.81
C PHE A 134 -17.74 4.54 -0.57
N SER A 135 -18.59 4.24 0.41
CA SER A 135 -19.63 5.17 0.87
C SER A 135 -19.91 5.02 2.36
N MET A 136 -20.13 6.14 3.06
CA MET A 136 -20.57 6.15 4.46
C MET A 136 -22.05 5.78 4.64
N ASP A 137 -22.80 5.60 3.55
CA ASP A 137 -24.21 5.22 3.59
C ASP A 137 -24.43 3.92 4.35
N ALA A 138 -25.58 3.80 5.01
CA ALA A 138 -25.97 2.62 5.77
C ALA A 138 -26.11 1.36 4.88
N GLU A 139 -26.36 1.56 3.59
CA GLU A 139 -26.50 0.47 2.61
C GLU A 139 -25.14 -0.07 2.13
N TYR A 140 -24.02 0.58 2.45
CA TYR A 140 -22.71 0.06 2.09
C TYR A 140 -22.34 -1.13 3.01
N PRO A 141 -21.76 -2.22 2.47
CA PRO A 141 -21.63 -2.49 1.05
C PRO A 141 -22.94 -2.97 0.44
N SER A 142 -23.34 -2.39 -0.70
CA SER A 142 -24.55 -2.83 -1.39
C SER A 142 -24.34 -4.22 -2.00
N THR A 143 -25.43 -4.97 -2.21
CA THR A 143 -25.41 -6.28 -2.87
C THR A 143 -24.91 -6.24 -4.32
N GLN A 144 -24.80 -5.05 -4.91
CA GLN A 144 -24.27 -4.86 -6.25
C GLN A 144 -22.74 -4.71 -6.26
N THR A 145 -22.14 -4.25 -5.15
CA THR A 145 -20.69 -4.11 -5.00
C THR A 145 -19.97 -5.46 -4.97
N ARG A 146 -18.68 -5.48 -5.32
CA ARG A 146 -17.85 -6.70 -5.29
C ARG A 146 -17.81 -7.28 -3.88
N VAL A 147 -17.56 -6.44 -2.88
CA VAL A 147 -17.50 -6.87 -1.48
C VAL A 147 -18.88 -7.34 -0.97
N GLY A 148 -19.98 -6.67 -1.34
CA GLY A 148 -21.33 -7.10 -0.94
C GLY A 148 -21.73 -8.46 -1.51
N LYS A 149 -21.33 -8.78 -2.75
CA LYS A 149 -21.50 -10.11 -3.37
C LYS A 149 -20.64 -11.20 -2.72
N SER A 150 -19.58 -10.81 -2.01
CA SER A 150 -18.65 -11.74 -1.38
C SER A 150 -19.04 -12.15 0.04
N LEU A 151 -20.09 -11.51 0.59
CA LEU A 151 -20.61 -11.79 1.92
C LEU A 151 -21.32 -13.14 1.97
N HIS A 152 -21.21 -13.82 3.10
CA HIS A 152 -21.88 -15.07 3.38
C HIS A 152 -23.41 -14.85 3.52
N PRO A 153 -24.26 -15.79 3.07
CA PRO A 153 -25.71 -15.67 3.23
C PRO A 153 -26.18 -15.82 4.69
N GLU A 154 -25.49 -16.61 5.49
CA GLU A 154 -25.86 -16.87 6.90
C GLU A 154 -25.74 -15.59 7.76
N PRO A 155 -26.78 -15.20 8.53
CA PRO A 155 -26.80 -13.93 9.27
C PRO A 155 -25.63 -13.73 10.24
N ALA A 156 -25.24 -14.77 11.00
CA ALA A 156 -24.15 -14.66 11.97
C ALA A 156 -22.79 -14.41 11.29
N ALA A 157 -22.48 -15.20 10.26
CA ALA A 157 -21.28 -15.02 9.45
C ALA A 157 -21.24 -13.64 8.78
N ARG A 158 -22.37 -13.24 8.20
CA ARG A 158 -22.55 -11.95 7.54
C ARG A 158 -22.35 -10.79 8.49
N ALA A 159 -22.84 -10.88 9.73
CA ALA A 159 -22.68 -9.84 10.73
C ALA A 159 -21.20 -9.60 11.06
N LEU A 160 -20.42 -10.66 11.31
CA LEU A 160 -18.97 -10.56 11.54
C LEU A 160 -18.26 -9.93 10.34
N GLN A 161 -18.58 -10.40 9.13
CA GLN A 161 -17.99 -9.87 7.90
C GLN A 161 -18.30 -8.39 7.69
N LEU A 162 -19.56 -8.00 7.86
CA LEU A 162 -20.00 -6.61 7.74
C LEU A 162 -19.34 -5.73 8.79
N ASN A 163 -19.24 -6.17 10.05
CA ASN A 163 -18.57 -5.42 11.10
C ASN A 163 -17.12 -5.09 10.73
N LEU A 164 -16.37 -6.07 10.19
CA LEU A 164 -14.99 -5.83 9.76
C LEU A 164 -14.92 -4.92 8.52
N VAL A 165 -15.78 -5.14 7.52
CA VAL A 165 -15.84 -4.32 6.30
C VAL A 165 -16.21 -2.87 6.64
N HIS A 166 -17.16 -2.65 7.53
CA HIS A 166 -17.58 -1.32 8.01
C HIS A 166 -16.48 -0.65 8.82
N SER A 167 -15.78 -1.40 9.66
CA SER A 167 -14.64 -0.88 10.43
C SER A 167 -13.50 -0.46 9.53
N PHE A 168 -13.14 -1.29 8.54
CA PHE A 168 -12.16 -0.96 7.52
C PHE A 168 -12.54 0.30 6.75
N ARG A 169 -13.77 0.33 6.20
CA ARG A 169 -14.31 1.50 5.48
C ARG A 169 -14.23 2.76 6.35
N THR A 170 -14.77 2.71 7.56
CA THR A 170 -14.90 3.87 8.43
C THR A 170 -13.52 4.40 8.82
N SER A 171 -12.61 3.49 9.18
CA SER A 171 -11.22 3.84 9.51
C SER A 171 -10.48 4.44 8.32
N LEU A 172 -10.76 4.00 7.10
CA LEU A 172 -10.17 4.55 5.88
C LEU A 172 -10.71 5.95 5.56
N MET A 173 -12.04 6.09 5.53
CA MET A 173 -12.69 7.33 5.12
C MET A 173 -12.53 8.47 6.13
N GLN A 174 -12.43 8.16 7.43
CA GLN A 174 -12.29 9.17 8.48
C GLN A 174 -10.83 9.54 8.81
N ALA A 175 -9.86 8.78 8.32
CA ALA A 175 -8.45 9.03 8.65
C ALA A 175 -7.82 10.22 7.94
N GLY A 176 -8.44 10.71 6.86
CA GLY A 176 -7.90 11.78 6.03
C GLY A 176 -8.99 12.60 5.35
N PRO A 177 -8.59 13.60 4.55
CA PRO A 177 -9.51 14.38 3.74
C PRO A 177 -10.33 13.50 2.79
N GLU A 178 -11.50 13.97 2.39
CA GLU A 178 -12.35 13.22 1.46
C GLU A 178 -11.57 12.78 0.20
N GLY A 179 -11.73 11.51 -0.17
CA GLY A 179 -11.09 10.95 -1.36
C GLY A 179 -9.58 10.69 -1.28
N TRP A 180 -8.90 10.95 -0.15
CA TRP A 180 -7.44 10.80 -0.04
C TRP A 180 -6.92 9.41 -0.45
N HIS A 181 -7.66 8.36 -0.10
CA HIS A 181 -7.31 6.96 -0.38
C HIS A 181 -7.50 6.60 -1.86
N ILE A 182 -8.53 7.17 -2.51
CA ILE A 182 -8.76 7.05 -3.95
C ILE A 182 -7.65 7.80 -4.70
N TRP A 183 -7.37 9.03 -4.26
CA TRP A 183 -6.28 9.84 -4.81
C TRP A 183 -4.93 9.11 -4.71
N LEU A 184 -4.63 8.46 -3.57
CA LEU A 184 -3.41 7.70 -3.39
C LEU A 184 -3.30 6.51 -4.35
N ASP A 185 -4.40 5.75 -4.54
CA ASP A 185 -4.43 4.66 -5.51
C ASP A 185 -4.15 5.15 -6.94
N HIS A 186 -4.85 6.22 -7.35
CA HIS A 186 -4.62 6.85 -8.65
C HIS A 186 -3.18 7.38 -8.78
N LYS A 187 -2.60 7.91 -7.69
CA LYS A 187 -1.23 8.41 -7.68
C LYS A 187 -0.21 7.30 -7.92
N ARG A 188 -0.38 6.14 -7.28
CA ARG A 188 0.45 4.96 -7.53
C ARG A 188 0.30 4.44 -8.95
N ASN A 189 -0.92 4.36 -9.48
CA ASN A 189 -1.16 3.96 -10.86
C ASN A 189 -0.51 4.93 -11.87
N GLN A 190 -0.58 6.23 -11.61
CA GLN A 190 0.11 7.25 -12.39
C GLN A 190 1.62 6.99 -12.40
N LEU A 191 2.23 6.82 -11.22
CA LEU A 191 3.67 6.65 -11.08
C LEU A 191 4.19 5.35 -11.70
N ALA A 192 3.42 4.26 -11.61
CA ALA A 192 3.83 2.95 -12.10
C ALA A 192 3.64 2.78 -13.62
N HIS A 193 2.59 3.37 -14.19
CA HIS A 193 2.15 3.07 -15.56
C HIS A 193 2.19 4.25 -16.52
N ARG A 194 2.41 5.48 -16.02
CA ARG A 194 2.35 6.69 -16.84
C ARG A 194 3.67 7.44 -16.77
N GLY A 195 3.96 8.19 -17.84
CA GLY A 195 5.11 9.10 -17.87
C GLY A 195 5.03 10.16 -16.78
N GLY A 196 6.19 10.63 -16.31
CA GLY A 196 6.28 11.71 -15.34
C GLY A 196 5.52 12.95 -15.82
N ARG A 197 4.75 13.57 -14.93
CA ARG A 197 4.00 14.79 -15.23
C ARG A 197 4.84 16.04 -15.01
N LEU A 198 4.36 17.14 -15.58
CA LEU A 198 4.85 18.48 -15.28
C LEU A 198 4.74 18.73 -13.77
N GLN A 199 5.89 18.79 -13.08
CA GLN A 199 5.95 19.17 -11.67
C GLN A 199 6.03 20.69 -11.60
N LEU A 200 5.04 21.32 -10.96
CA LEU A 200 5.06 22.76 -10.74
C LEU A 200 5.80 23.11 -9.46
N MET A 201 6.63 24.14 -9.59
CA MET A 201 7.38 24.75 -8.51
C MET A 201 6.87 26.16 -8.31
N ALA A 202 6.27 26.44 -7.16
CA ALA A 202 5.72 27.74 -6.82
C ALA A 202 6.56 28.45 -5.74
N PHE A 203 6.69 29.76 -5.90
CA PHE A 203 7.34 30.67 -4.94
C PHE A 203 6.31 31.73 -4.56
N PRO A 204 5.51 31.53 -3.49
CA PRO A 204 4.54 32.54 -3.05
C PRO A 204 5.27 33.84 -2.73
N ARG A 205 4.62 35.00 -2.85
CA ARG A 205 5.24 36.29 -2.45
C ARG A 205 4.74 36.71 -1.07
N ARG A 206 5.57 36.58 -0.03
CA ARG A 206 5.31 37.22 1.27
C ARG A 206 6.07 38.55 1.40
N GLY A 207 5.47 39.63 0.88
CA GLY A 207 5.95 41.01 1.08
C GLY A 207 6.95 41.52 0.04
N ARG A 208 7.75 42.54 0.42
CA ARG A 208 8.77 43.15 -0.46
C ARG A 208 10.08 42.36 -0.39
N GLY A 209 10.23 41.36 -1.27
CA GLY A 209 11.45 40.59 -1.47
C GLY A 209 11.18 39.25 -2.18
N PRO A 210 12.20 38.57 -2.72
CA PRO A 210 12.03 37.20 -3.20
C PRO A 210 11.78 36.29 -1.99
N ASP A 211 10.60 35.68 -1.97
CA ASP A 211 10.29 34.67 -0.96
C ASP A 211 11.15 33.43 -1.20
N LYS A 212 11.56 32.79 -0.12
CA LYS A 212 12.56 31.72 -0.12
C LYS A 212 11.93 30.34 0.05
N ASP A 213 10.63 30.30 0.30
CA ASP A 213 9.88 29.07 0.43
C ASP A 213 9.46 28.60 -0.96
N ARG A 214 9.84 27.36 -1.29
CA ARG A 214 9.51 26.69 -2.54
C ARG A 214 8.47 25.62 -2.25
N PHE A 215 7.37 25.66 -2.98
CA PHE A 215 6.32 24.66 -2.94
C PHE A 215 6.45 23.78 -4.17
N LEU A 216 6.54 22.47 -3.97
CA LEU A 216 6.34 21.50 -5.06
C LEU A 216 4.90 21.01 -5.01
N LEU A 217 4.17 21.22 -6.10
CA LEU A 217 2.76 20.91 -6.15
C LEU A 217 2.53 19.52 -6.75
N LEU A 218 1.66 18.75 -6.13
CA LEU A 218 1.19 17.46 -6.65
C LEU A 218 -0.08 17.63 -7.47
N ASP A 219 -0.30 16.73 -8.43
CA ASP A 219 -1.52 16.70 -9.23
C ASP A 219 -2.76 16.48 -8.35
N ARG A 220 -3.83 17.24 -8.60
CA ARG A 220 -5.12 17.07 -7.91
C ARG A 220 -5.82 15.79 -8.33
N ASP A 221 -5.81 15.47 -9.63
CA ASP A 221 -6.39 14.25 -10.19
C ASP A 221 -5.31 13.45 -10.93
N PRO A 222 -4.63 12.51 -10.23
CA PRO A 222 -3.56 11.70 -10.81
C PRO A 222 -3.97 10.89 -12.05
N ASP A 223 -5.27 10.60 -12.17
CA ASP A 223 -5.89 9.81 -13.24
C ASP A 223 -6.09 10.56 -14.56
N LEU A 224 -5.97 11.89 -14.57
CA LEU A 224 -5.97 12.64 -15.82
C LEU A 224 -4.57 12.64 -16.46
N THR A 225 -4.46 13.07 -17.71
CA THR A 225 -3.17 13.50 -18.29
C THR A 225 -2.94 14.99 -18.00
N THR A 226 -1.71 15.49 -18.09
CA THR A 226 -1.44 16.93 -17.89
C THR A 226 -2.31 17.79 -18.80
N VAL A 227 -2.44 17.43 -20.08
CA VAL A 227 -3.29 18.15 -21.05
C VAL A 227 -4.76 18.10 -20.65
N GLN A 228 -5.29 16.94 -20.23
CA GLN A 228 -6.68 16.83 -19.76
C GLN A 228 -6.94 17.71 -18.53
N GLY A 229 -5.97 17.85 -17.62
CA GLY A 229 -6.05 18.80 -16.52
C GLY A 229 -6.23 20.24 -17.00
N PHE A 230 -5.42 20.68 -17.98
CA PHE A 230 -5.52 22.03 -18.58
C PHE A 230 -6.77 22.23 -19.44
N LEU A 231 -7.36 21.17 -20.00
CA LEU A 231 -8.60 21.25 -20.77
C LEU A 231 -9.87 21.20 -19.90
N GLY A 232 -9.72 20.88 -18.61
CA GLY A 232 -10.82 20.83 -17.65
C GLY A 232 -11.51 22.19 -17.46
N LYS A 233 -12.77 22.16 -17.03
CA LYS A 233 -13.51 23.36 -16.64
C LYS A 233 -13.83 23.29 -15.13
N PRO A 234 -13.40 24.27 -14.31
CA PRO A 234 -12.58 25.43 -14.67
C PRO A 234 -11.10 25.04 -14.91
N SER A 235 -10.39 25.75 -15.80
CA SER A 235 -8.95 25.54 -16.03
C SER A 235 -8.12 26.45 -15.13
N THR A 236 -8.17 26.21 -13.82
CA THR A 236 -7.41 26.99 -12.82
C THR A 236 -6.36 26.13 -12.11
N MET A 237 -5.38 26.75 -11.45
CA MET A 237 -4.34 25.98 -10.74
C MET A 237 -4.94 25.11 -9.63
N GLU A 238 -5.97 25.61 -8.93
CA GLU A 238 -6.74 24.90 -7.90
C GLU A 238 -7.38 23.61 -8.41
N SER A 239 -7.78 23.60 -9.69
CA SER A 239 -8.41 22.46 -10.34
C SER A 239 -7.41 21.39 -10.79
N MET A 240 -6.15 21.78 -11.00
CA MET A 240 -5.11 20.91 -11.54
C MET A 240 -4.16 20.35 -10.49
N TYR A 241 -3.89 21.13 -9.43
CA TYR A 241 -2.89 20.82 -8.42
C TYR A 241 -3.48 20.92 -7.02
N LEU A 242 -2.92 20.11 -6.11
CA LEU A 242 -3.05 20.32 -4.68
C LEU A 242 -2.28 21.59 -4.33
N LEU A 243 -2.96 22.57 -3.73
CA LEU A 243 -2.37 23.88 -3.38
C LEU A 243 -1.65 23.85 -2.03
N GLU A 244 -0.79 22.85 -1.87
CA GLU A 244 0.08 22.66 -0.72
C GLU A 244 1.42 22.06 -1.18
N ASP A 245 2.41 22.05 -0.30
CA ASP A 245 3.68 21.41 -0.62
C ASP A 245 3.54 19.89 -0.62
N GLU A 246 4.24 19.21 -1.52
CA GLU A 246 4.21 17.75 -1.61
C GLU A 246 4.60 17.06 -0.30
N LEU A 247 5.49 17.66 0.49
CA LEU A 247 5.85 17.15 1.81
C LEU A 247 4.66 17.17 2.78
N THR A 248 3.80 18.19 2.68
CA THR A 248 2.57 18.29 3.46
C THR A 248 1.62 17.15 3.10
N THR A 249 1.38 16.92 1.80
CA THR A 249 0.54 15.81 1.34
C THR A 249 1.11 14.46 1.75
N MET A 250 2.41 14.20 1.55
CA MET A 250 3.04 12.94 1.94
C MET A 250 2.94 12.68 3.45
N SER A 251 3.21 13.70 4.28
CA SER A 251 3.06 13.60 5.72
C SER A 251 1.61 13.34 6.14
N GLY A 252 0.65 14.01 5.49
CA GLY A 252 -0.79 13.79 5.68
C GLY A 252 -1.21 12.36 5.34
N VAL A 253 -0.77 11.85 4.18
CA VAL A 253 -1.03 10.47 3.75
C VAL A 253 -0.48 9.46 4.76
N LEU A 254 0.76 9.61 5.23
CA LEU A 254 1.33 8.69 6.22
C LEU A 254 0.54 8.70 7.53
N LYS A 255 0.11 9.88 7.99
CA LYS A 255 -0.74 10.02 9.18
C LYS A 255 -2.10 9.32 8.97
N SER A 256 -2.75 9.53 7.82
CA SER A 256 -4.01 8.89 7.49
C SER A 256 -3.87 7.37 7.42
N LEU A 257 -2.80 6.86 6.80
CA LEU A 257 -2.50 5.42 6.77
C LEU A 257 -2.37 4.85 8.19
N ASN A 258 -1.60 5.49 9.07
CA ASN A 258 -1.46 5.04 10.46
C ASN A 258 -2.82 4.97 11.18
N THR A 259 -3.66 5.99 11.04
CA THR A 259 -5.00 5.99 11.64
C THR A 259 -5.89 4.89 11.06
N SER A 260 -5.88 4.68 9.74
CA SER A 260 -6.64 3.62 9.08
C SER A 260 -6.18 2.22 9.50
N VAL A 261 -4.86 2.03 9.62
CA VAL A 261 -4.26 0.76 10.06
C VAL A 261 -4.70 0.44 11.48
N ILE A 262 -4.62 1.38 12.43
CA ILE A 262 -5.01 1.15 13.82
C ILE A 262 -6.47 0.68 13.90
N GLY A 263 -7.40 1.43 13.31
CA GLY A 263 -8.82 1.09 13.37
C GLY A 263 -9.14 -0.25 12.72
N THR A 264 -8.51 -0.54 11.58
CA THR A 264 -8.72 -1.80 10.85
C THR A 264 -8.13 -3.00 11.58
N VAL A 265 -6.91 -2.88 12.12
CA VAL A 265 -6.22 -3.97 12.82
C VAL A 265 -6.93 -4.33 14.11
N VAL A 266 -7.46 -3.36 14.86
CA VAL A 266 -8.28 -3.61 16.05
C VAL A 266 -9.52 -4.44 15.69
N ALA A 267 -10.25 -4.05 14.65
CA ALA A 267 -11.42 -4.80 14.20
C ALA A 267 -11.05 -6.19 13.65
N ALA A 268 -9.95 -6.29 12.89
CA ALA A 268 -9.48 -7.56 12.34
C ALA A 268 -9.05 -8.52 13.46
N ARG A 269 -8.43 -8.00 14.51
CA ARG A 269 -8.09 -8.79 15.69
C ARG A 269 -9.33 -9.34 16.39
N SER A 270 -10.35 -8.51 16.61
CA SER A 270 -11.63 -8.97 17.19
C SER A 270 -12.25 -10.08 16.33
N ALA A 271 -12.36 -9.85 15.02
CA ALA A 271 -12.89 -10.85 14.10
C ALA A 271 -12.05 -12.15 14.08
N TRP A 272 -10.74 -12.05 14.23
CA TRP A 272 -9.85 -13.20 14.34
C TRP A 272 -10.10 -14.00 15.62
N GLU A 273 -10.25 -13.32 16.75
CA GLU A 273 -10.55 -13.92 18.05
C GLU A 273 -11.92 -14.62 18.01
N ASP A 274 -12.95 -13.95 17.48
CA ASP A 274 -14.30 -14.52 17.30
C ASP A 274 -14.28 -15.79 16.44
N ARG A 275 -13.54 -15.75 15.32
CA ARG A 275 -13.38 -16.92 14.45
C ARG A 275 -12.60 -18.05 15.10
N ARG A 276 -11.62 -17.74 15.94
CA ARG A 276 -10.88 -18.75 16.70
C ARG A 276 -11.78 -19.45 17.72
N GLU A 277 -12.67 -18.72 18.37
CA GLU A 277 -13.64 -19.26 19.34
C GLU A 277 -14.77 -20.05 18.66
N MET A 278 -15.20 -19.61 17.48
CA MET A 278 -16.25 -20.25 16.68
C MET A 278 -15.79 -20.53 15.25
N PRO A 279 -14.89 -21.52 15.03
CA PRO A 279 -14.29 -21.77 13.73
C PRO A 279 -15.30 -21.99 12.60
N LEU A 280 -16.38 -22.73 12.86
CA LEU A 280 -17.36 -23.07 11.83
C LEU A 280 -18.33 -21.92 11.48
N MET A 281 -18.25 -20.76 12.16
CA MET A 281 -19.14 -19.63 11.90
C MET A 281 -18.92 -19.06 10.49
N VAL A 282 -17.67 -18.89 10.08
CA VAL A 282 -17.30 -18.29 8.79
C VAL A 282 -16.38 -19.25 8.04
N PRO A 283 -16.89 -19.99 7.05
CA PRO A 283 -16.04 -20.88 6.25
C PRO A 283 -15.01 -20.06 5.45
N GLN A 284 -13.77 -20.54 5.38
CA GLN A 284 -12.75 -19.91 4.54
C GLN A 284 -12.95 -20.35 3.08
N PRO A 285 -13.19 -19.43 2.12
CA PRO A 285 -13.44 -19.83 0.74
C PRO A 285 -12.16 -20.32 0.04
N ALA A 286 -12.18 -21.53 -0.53
CA ALA A 286 -11.05 -22.08 -1.31
C ALA A 286 -10.69 -21.20 -2.53
N THR A 287 -11.69 -20.54 -3.11
CA THR A 287 -11.60 -19.61 -4.23
C THR A 287 -10.75 -18.37 -3.96
N GLN A 288 -10.46 -18.06 -2.69
CA GLN A 288 -9.53 -16.99 -2.34
C GLN A 288 -8.11 -17.29 -2.82
N TRP A 289 -7.75 -18.56 -2.91
CA TRP A 289 -6.45 -19.03 -3.38
C TRP A 289 -6.47 -19.29 -4.88
N HIS A 290 -5.31 -19.09 -5.51
CA HIS A 290 -5.09 -19.49 -6.88
C HIS A 290 -3.70 -20.10 -7.00
N GLN A 291 -3.62 -21.37 -7.41
CA GLN A 291 -2.35 -21.97 -7.78
C GLN A 291 -1.80 -21.28 -9.04
N PRO A 292 -0.54 -20.83 -9.05
CA PRO A 292 0.08 -20.24 -10.22
C PRO A 292 0.00 -21.20 -11.42
N GLN A 293 -0.63 -20.79 -12.51
CA GLN A 293 -0.84 -21.66 -13.68
C GLN A 293 0.44 -21.91 -14.49
N LYS A 294 1.42 -21.00 -14.45
CA LYS A 294 2.69 -21.11 -15.18
C LYS A 294 3.83 -20.48 -14.39
N ALA A 295 4.95 -21.19 -14.30
CA ALA A 295 6.21 -20.59 -13.85
C ALA A 295 6.65 -19.51 -14.85
N SER A 296 7.29 -18.44 -14.37
CA SER A 296 7.77 -17.35 -15.23
C SER A 296 8.92 -17.75 -16.16
N GLY A 297 9.59 -18.88 -15.88
CA GLY A 297 10.78 -19.32 -16.61
C GLY A 297 12.03 -18.47 -16.35
N PHE A 298 11.96 -17.45 -15.49
CA PHE A 298 13.11 -16.59 -15.17
C PHE A 298 14.09 -17.32 -14.24
N THR A 299 15.27 -17.65 -14.76
CA THR A 299 16.34 -18.36 -14.02
C THR A 299 17.37 -17.41 -13.39
N GLY A 300 17.21 -16.09 -13.55
CA GLY A 300 18.20 -15.08 -13.17
C GLY A 300 19.15 -14.72 -14.31
N TYR A 301 19.84 -13.57 -14.19
CA TYR A 301 20.80 -13.08 -15.19
C TYR A 301 22.15 -13.81 -15.12
N GLN A 302 22.48 -14.38 -13.97
CA GLN A 302 23.71 -15.15 -13.70
C GLN A 302 23.39 -16.30 -12.73
N PRO A 303 22.67 -17.34 -13.17
CA PRO A 303 22.33 -18.46 -12.28
C PRO A 303 23.60 -19.18 -11.83
N ILE A 304 23.61 -19.60 -10.55
CA ILE A 304 24.62 -20.50 -10.00
C ILE A 304 23.87 -21.79 -9.59
N PRO A 305 23.64 -22.74 -10.52
CA PRO A 305 22.80 -23.92 -10.27
C PRO A 305 23.27 -24.77 -9.09
N ASP A 306 24.58 -24.75 -8.81
CA ASP A 306 25.21 -25.58 -7.79
C ASP A 306 25.44 -24.85 -6.46
N LEU A 307 24.94 -23.61 -6.29
CA LEU A 307 25.15 -22.83 -5.07
C LEU A 307 24.79 -23.63 -3.82
N PHE A 308 23.59 -24.22 -3.80
CA PHE A 308 23.10 -24.99 -2.66
C PHE A 308 23.84 -26.33 -2.43
N LYS A 309 24.64 -26.83 -3.39
CA LYS A 309 25.53 -27.99 -3.15
C LYS A 309 26.73 -27.64 -2.27
N THR A 310 27.10 -26.36 -2.23
CA THR A 310 28.28 -25.85 -1.50
C THR A 310 27.92 -25.07 -0.24
N VAL A 311 26.62 -24.86 0.02
CA VAL A 311 26.14 -24.10 1.18
C VAL A 311 26.04 -25.02 2.41
N ASN A 312 26.82 -24.72 3.44
CA ASN A 312 26.84 -25.47 4.70
C ASN A 312 25.76 -25.02 5.69
N ALA A 313 25.21 -23.82 5.55
CA ALA A 313 24.17 -23.28 6.43
C ALA A 313 23.31 -22.23 5.72
N VAL A 314 22.01 -22.24 6.02
CA VAL A 314 21.06 -21.18 5.66
C VAL A 314 20.53 -20.58 6.95
N LEU A 315 20.70 -19.27 7.12
CA LEU A 315 20.18 -18.55 8.29
C LEU A 315 18.80 -18.02 7.96
N VAL A 316 17.82 -18.37 8.80
CA VAL A 316 16.43 -17.93 8.68
C VAL A 316 16.01 -17.36 10.02
N ASN A 317 15.25 -16.26 10.02
CA ASN A 317 14.68 -15.73 11.26
C ASN A 317 13.83 -16.83 11.92
N PRO A 318 13.91 -17.06 13.25
CA PRO A 318 13.13 -18.10 13.92
C PRO A 318 11.62 -18.03 13.62
N THR A 319 11.10 -16.81 13.49
CA THR A 319 9.71 -16.54 13.15
C THR A 319 9.33 -17.02 11.74
N ASP A 320 10.24 -16.90 10.79
CA ASP A 320 10.05 -17.39 9.41
C ASP A 320 10.30 -18.89 9.33
N ALA A 321 11.20 -19.43 10.15
CA ALA A 321 11.40 -20.87 10.25
C ALA A 321 10.14 -21.60 10.74
N THR A 322 9.48 -21.10 11.79
CA THR A 322 8.19 -21.65 12.26
C THR A 322 7.13 -21.56 11.18
N ARG A 323 7.05 -20.44 10.46
CA ARG A 323 6.12 -20.27 9.34
C ARG A 323 6.36 -21.29 8.24
N LEU A 324 7.61 -21.48 7.79
CA LEU A 324 7.98 -22.46 6.76
C LEU A 324 7.70 -23.90 7.17
N LYS A 325 7.87 -24.23 8.46
CA LYS A 325 7.48 -25.54 9.01
C LYS A 325 5.96 -25.71 8.95
N SER A 326 5.22 -24.70 9.40
CA SER A 326 3.74 -24.73 9.38
C SER A 326 3.15 -24.69 7.97
N SER A 327 3.86 -24.23 6.95
CA SER A 327 3.38 -24.33 5.57
C SER A 327 3.67 -25.70 4.95
N GLN A 328 4.31 -26.61 5.69
CA GLN A 328 4.80 -27.91 5.23
C GLN A 328 5.75 -27.85 4.01
N ALA A 329 6.28 -26.66 3.70
CA ALA A 329 7.14 -26.43 2.54
C ALA A 329 8.43 -27.28 2.55
N LEU A 330 8.87 -27.70 3.75
CA LEU A 330 10.07 -28.51 3.94
C LEU A 330 9.80 -30.02 3.98
N ASN A 331 8.55 -30.46 4.11
CA ASN A 331 8.18 -31.87 4.26
C ASN A 331 8.12 -32.62 2.91
N ASN A 332 7.97 -31.90 1.80
CA ASN A 332 7.87 -32.47 0.46
C ASN A 332 9.21 -32.73 -0.25
N ARG A 333 10.34 -32.71 0.48
CA ARG A 333 11.63 -33.15 -0.07
C ARG A 333 11.73 -34.68 -0.01
N LYS A 334 11.17 -35.36 -1.02
CA LYS A 334 11.53 -36.74 -1.36
C LYS A 334 12.29 -36.76 -2.68
#